data_AF-A0A381WQ12-F1
#
_entry.id   AF-A0A381WQ12-F1
#
_cell.length_a   1.000
_cell.length_b   1.000
_cell.length_c   1.000
_cell.angle_alpha   90.00
_cell.angle_beta   90.00
_cell.angle_gamma   90.00
#
_symmetry.space_group_name_H-M   'P 1'
#
loop_
_entity.id
_entity.type
_entity.pdbx_description
1 polymer ?
#
loop_
_entity_poly.entity_id
_entity_poly.type
_entity_poly.pdbx_seq_one_letter_code
_entity_poly.pdbx_strand_id
1 'polypeptide(L)' 'IEKMGWQDLNWLEDVHMGYEESRPAVFDRNINGWVTVPEDIDLPDNQQDRDMIARELLIKFQMSDRHPLADLRKAYAKF' A
#
# COMPACT_ATOMS: atom_id res chain seq x y z
N ILE A 1 -8.89 -14.23 -10.37
CA ILE A 1 -7.50 -13.95 -10.78
C ILE A 1 -6.78 -13.49 -9.54
N GLU A 2 -5.79 -14.25 -9.09
CA GLU A 2 -4.94 -13.89 -7.96
C GLU A 2 -4.00 -12.77 -8.43
N LYS A 3 -4.20 -11.54 -7.96
CA LYS A 3 -3.40 -10.39 -8.43
C LYS A 3 -2.04 -10.29 -7.74
N MET A 4 -2.01 -10.55 -6.43
CA MET A 4 -0.83 -10.31 -5.60
C MET A 4 -0.27 -11.55 -4.89
N GLY A 5 -0.92 -12.72 -5.01
CA GLY A 5 -0.40 -13.98 -4.45
C GLY A 5 -0.31 -14.02 -2.92
N TRP A 6 -1.15 -13.26 -2.22
CA TRP A 6 -1.15 -13.24 -0.76
C TRP A 6 -1.72 -14.54 -0.19
N GLN A 7 -0.90 -15.25 0.58
CA GLN A 7 -1.31 -16.50 1.24
C GLN A 7 -1.92 -16.25 2.62
N ASP A 8 -1.51 -15.17 3.30
CA ASP A 8 -1.98 -14.76 4.63
C ASP A 8 -2.10 -13.22 4.66
N LEU A 9 -3.07 -12.69 5.40
CA LEU A 9 -3.33 -11.26 5.59
C LEU A 9 -2.98 -10.75 6.99
N ASN A 10 -2.51 -11.62 7.91
CA ASN A 10 -2.11 -11.21 9.27
C ASN A 10 -1.05 -10.09 9.27
N TRP A 11 -0.20 -10.02 8.25
CA TRP A 11 0.78 -8.94 8.10
C TRP A 11 0.17 -7.54 7.95
N LEU A 12 -1.11 -7.43 7.59
CA LEU A 12 -1.80 -6.14 7.53
C LEU A 12 -1.94 -5.52 8.92
N GLU A 13 -1.95 -6.31 9.99
CA GLU A 13 -2.04 -5.80 11.36
C GLU A 13 -0.84 -4.89 11.70
N ASP A 14 0.33 -5.20 11.14
CA ASP A 14 1.56 -4.40 11.31
C ASP A 14 1.59 -3.11 10.48
N VAL A 15 0.66 -2.94 9.54
CA VAL A 15 0.59 -1.74 8.67
C VAL A 15 -0.04 -0.60 9.46
N HIS A 16 0.71 0.49 9.56
CA HIS A 16 0.33 1.72 10.25
C HIS A 16 0.66 2.94 9.41
N MET A 17 0.00 4.05 9.71
CA MET A 17 0.29 5.32 9.03
C MET A 17 1.66 5.85 9.47
N GLY A 18 2.54 6.08 8.50
CA GLY A 18 3.84 6.73 8.69
C GLY A 18 3.90 8.09 8.01
N TYR A 19 5.12 8.60 7.83
CA TYR A 19 5.36 9.87 7.16
C TYR A 19 6.62 9.78 6.29
N GLU A 20 6.54 10.35 5.09
CA GLU A 20 7.67 10.58 4.20
C GLU A 20 7.74 12.08 3.88
N GLU A 21 8.87 12.72 4.17
CA GLU A 21 9.07 14.16 3.95
C GLU A 21 7.91 15.02 4.52
N SER A 22 7.48 14.72 5.75
CA SER A 22 6.35 15.36 6.43
C SER A 22 4.97 15.15 5.80
N ARG A 23 4.85 14.32 4.77
CA ARG A 23 3.57 13.89 4.20
C ARG A 23 3.16 12.53 4.74
N PRO A 24 1.88 12.31 5.07
CA PRO A 24 1.40 11.00 5.48
C PRO A 24 1.67 9.97 4.38
N ALA A 25 2.20 8.82 4.76
CA ALA A 25 2.58 7.77 3.81
C ALA A 25 2.52 6.39 4.46
N VAL A 26 2.34 5.37 3.63
CA VAL A 26 2.31 3.96 4.06
C VAL A 26 3.49 3.24 3.44
N PHE A 27 4.21 2.47 4.25
CA PHE A 27 5.36 1.70 3.77
C PHE A 27 4.91 0.42 3.06
N ASP A 28 5.26 0.29 1.79
CA ASP A 28 5.06 -0.92 1.00
C ASP A 28 6.34 -1.77 0.96
N ARG A 29 6.28 -2.92 1.65
CA ARG A 29 7.39 -3.89 1.72
C ARG A 29 7.72 -4.54 0.37
N ASN A 30 6.78 -4.63 -0.56
CA ASN A 30 6.99 -5.29 -1.86
C ASN A 30 7.89 -4.48 -2.79
N ILE A 31 7.82 -3.14 -2.69
CA ILE A 31 8.68 -2.21 -3.46
C ILE A 31 9.79 -1.60 -2.60
N ASN A 32 9.81 -1.88 -1.30
CA ASN A 32 10.70 -1.24 -0.33
C ASN A 32 10.64 0.29 -0.43
N GLY A 33 9.43 0.84 -0.46
CA GLY A 33 9.18 2.25 -0.72
C GLY A 33 7.93 2.76 -0.02
N TRP A 34 7.78 4.08 0.02
CA TRP A 34 6.65 4.75 0.63
C TRP A 34 5.58 5.09 -0.42
N VAL A 35 4.33 4.91 -0.05
CA VAL A 35 3.15 5.30 -0.83
C VAL A 35 2.50 6.47 -0.10
N THR A 36 2.65 7.67 -0.65
CA THR A 36 2.10 8.89 -0.06
C THR A 36 0.58 8.91 -0.16
N VAL A 37 -0.07 9.37 0.91
CA VAL A 37 -1.51 9.66 0.91
C VAL A 37 -1.76 10.89 0.01
N PRO A 38 -2.77 10.86 -0.88
CA PRO A 38 -3.21 12.04 -1.62
C PRO A 38 -3.54 13.23 -0.71
N GLU A 39 -3.21 14.44 -1.15
CA GLU A 39 -3.37 15.67 -0.35
C GLU A 39 -4.83 16.05 -0.07
N ASP A 40 -5.78 15.51 -0.85
CA ASP A 40 -7.21 15.75 -0.72
C ASP A 40 -7.91 14.83 0.29
N ILE A 41 -7.16 13.92 0.94
CA ILE A 41 -7.70 13.02 1.97
C ILE A 41 -7.45 13.62 3.36
N ASP A 42 -8.53 13.97 4.04
CA ASP A 42 -8.49 14.31 5.46
C ASP A 42 -8.21 13.07 6.30
N LEU A 43 -7.14 13.13 7.10
CA LEU A 43 -6.78 12.03 7.99
C LEU A 43 -7.42 12.23 9.37
N PRO A 44 -7.98 11.17 9.96
CA PRO A 44 -8.50 11.20 11.31
C PRO A 44 -7.38 11.42 12.32
N ASP A 45 -7.77 11.96 13.46
CA ASP A 45 -6.90 12.37 14.55
C ASP A 45 -6.70 11.24 15.58
N ASN A 46 -7.51 10.18 15.52
CA ASN A 46 -7.29 8.95 16.28
C ASN A 46 -6.39 7.95 15.53
N GLN A 47 -5.62 7.16 16.29
CA GLN A 47 -4.64 6.23 15.71
C GLN A 47 -5.29 5.07 14.96
N GLN A 48 -6.36 4.52 15.52
CA GLN A 48 -7.01 3.32 14.98
C GLN A 48 -7.55 3.56 13.56
N ASP A 49 -8.25 4.67 13.35
CA ASP A 49 -8.82 5.01 12.04
C ASP A 49 -7.72 5.38 11.04
N ARG A 50 -6.63 6.02 11.48
CA ARG A 50 -5.46 6.27 10.61
C ARG A 50 -4.83 4.98 10.11
N ASP A 51 -4.64 4.01 11.00
CA ASP A 51 -4.05 2.74 10.62
C ASP A 51 -5.02 1.92 9.74
N MET A 52 -6.33 2.07 9.94
CA MET A 52 -7.34 1.50 9.04
C MET A 52 -7.21 2.09 7.62
N ILE A 53 -7.09 3.42 7.49
CA ILE A 53 -6.85 4.08 6.19
C ILE A 53 -5.53 3.64 5.59
N ALA A 54 -4.47 3.49 6.39
CA ALA A 54 -3.18 3.02 5.91
C ALA A 54 -3.27 1.64 5.24
N ARG A 55 -3.95 0.70 5.91
CA ARG A 55 -4.22 -0.65 5.38
C ARG A 55 -5.03 -0.60 4.10
N GLU A 56 -6.12 0.16 4.10
CA GLU A 56 -7.00 0.29 2.94
C GLU A 56 -6.25 0.88 1.73
N LEU A 57 -5.47 1.94 1.95
CA LEU A 57 -4.68 2.59 0.91
C LEU A 57 -3.68 1.62 0.29
N LEU A 58 -2.92 0.90 1.12
CA LEU A 58 -1.92 -0.05 0.65
C LEU A 58 -2.54 -1.17 -0.19
N ILE A 59 -3.66 -1.74 0.28
CA ILE A 59 -4.37 -2.79 -0.45
C ILE A 59 -4.90 -2.26 -1.78
N LYS A 60 -5.54 -1.08 -1.80
CA LYS A 60 -6.03 -0.46 -3.04
C LYS A 60 -4.91 -0.17 -4.03
N PHE A 61 -3.78 0.34 -3.53
CA PHE A 61 -2.60 0.61 -4.33
C PHE A 61 -2.07 -0.68 -4.97
N GLN A 62 -1.81 -1.71 -4.17
CA GLN A 62 -1.28 -3.00 -4.62
C GLN A 62 -2.23 -3.74 -5.58
N MET A 63 -3.55 -3.59 -5.40
CA MET A 63 -4.56 -4.23 -6.25
C MET A 63 -4.91 -3.44 -7.52
N SER A 64 -4.39 -2.21 -7.65
CA SER A 64 -4.69 -1.31 -8.77
C SER A 64 -4.29 -1.94 -10.11
N ASP A 65 -5.18 -1.83 -11.11
CA ASP A 65 -4.86 -2.24 -12.49
C ASP A 65 -3.75 -1.40 -13.12
N ARG A 66 -3.45 -0.23 -12.54
CA ARG A 66 -2.39 0.67 -12.99
C ARG A 66 -1.10 0.52 -12.17
N HIS A 67 -0.98 -0.55 -11.39
CA HIS A 67 0.18 -0.75 -10.53
C HIS A 67 1.43 -1.07 -11.38
N PRO A 68 2.50 -0.25 -11.34
CA PRO A 68 3.64 -0.38 -12.26
C PRO A 68 4.34 -1.73 -12.19
N LEU A 69 4.38 -2.37 -11.01
CA LEU A 69 4.99 -3.70 -10.90
C LEU A 69 4.20 -4.79 -11.63
N ALA A 70 2.88 -4.64 -11.80
CA ALA A 70 2.10 -5.61 -12.56
C ALA A 70 2.52 -5.60 -14.03
N ASP A 71 2.71 -4.39 -14.58
CA ASP A 71 3.19 -4.19 -15.96
C ASP A 71 4.64 -4.69 -16.12
N LEU A 72 5.53 -4.36 -15.17
CA LEU A 72 6.91 -4.84 -15.20
C LEU A 72 6.98 -6.36 -15.08
N ARG A 73 6.21 -6.97 -14.18
CA ARG A 73 6.13 -8.44 -14.05
C ARG A 73 5.63 -9.07 -15.33
N LYS A 74 4.60 -8.51 -15.97
CA LYS A 74 4.10 -9.02 -17.26
C LYS A 74 5.14 -8.93 -18.38
N ALA A 75 5.93 -7.85 -18.40
CA ALA A 75 6.95 -7.64 -19.43
C ALA A 75 8.23 -8.47 -19.21
N TYR A 76 8.62 -8.73 -17.95
CA TYR A 76 9.95 -9.23 -17.62
C TYR A 76 10.00 -10.50 -16.74
N ALA A 77 8.87 -11.00 -16.22
CA ALA A 77 8.89 -12.25 -15.45
C ALA A 77 9.34 -13.39 -16.36
N LYS A 78 10.45 -14.04 -15.99
CA LYS A 78 10.88 -15.28 -16.63
C LYS A 78 10.04 -16.44 -16.09
N PHE A 79 9.72 -17.35 -17.02
CA PHE A 79 8.85 -18.52 -16.85
C PHE A 79 9.04 -19.27 -15.54
#